data_AF-A0AAV4ILX6-F1
#
_entry.id   AF-A0AAV4ILX6-F1
#
_cell.length_a   1.000
_cell.length_b   1.000
_cell.length_c   1.000
_cell.angle_alpha   90.00
_cell.angle_beta   90.00
_cell.angle_gamma   90.00
#
_symmetry.space_group_name_H-M   'P 1'
#
loop_
_entity.id
_entity.type
_entity.pdbx_description
1 polymer ?
#
loop_
_entity_poly.entity_id
_entity_poly.type
_entity_poly.pdbx_seq_one_letter_code
_entity_poly.pdbx_strand_id
1 'polypeptide(L)' 'MRSESNCWDAKGVIFLDILQKGQCINAAKYCSTLDRLRDATHRKRPGLLRRAVVLLHDNATPHSANLTQQWLKR' A
#
# COMPACT_ATOMS: atom_id res chain seq x y z
N MET A 1 -15.66 0.15 11.89
CA MET A 1 -14.72 0.90 11.03
C MET A 1 -14.43 0.06 9.80
N ARG A 2 -14.55 0.64 8.59
CA ARG A 2 -14.03 0.02 7.37
C ARG A 2 -12.55 0.35 7.31
N SER A 3 -11.68 -0.65 7.31
CA SER A 3 -10.25 -0.42 7.08
C SER A 3 -10.06 -0.35 5.57
N GLU A 4 -9.82 0.85 5.04
CA GLU A 4 -9.58 1.09 3.62
C GLU A 4 -8.09 1.37 3.43
N SER A 5 -7.48 0.77 2.40
CA SER A 5 -6.13 1.15 1.99
C SER A 5 -6.24 2.11 0.82
N ASN A 6 -6.13 3.41 1.11
CA ASN A 6 -6.13 4.49 0.12
C ASN A 6 -4.72 5.06 -0.02
N CYS A 7 -4.20 5.08 -1.25
CA CYS A 7 -2.89 5.66 -1.56
C CYS A 7 -3.03 6.77 -2.60
N TRP A 8 -2.42 7.91 -2.31
CA TRP A 8 -2.53 9.13 -3.09
C TRP A 8 -1.23 9.93 -3.00
N ASP A 9 -1.01 10.79 -3.98
CA ASP A 9 0.07 11.78 -4.01
C ASP A 9 -0.48 13.19 -4.24
N ALA A 10 0.39 14.18 -4.38
CA ALA A 10 -0.01 15.56 -4.69
C ALA A 10 -0.78 15.71 -6.02
N LYS A 11 -0.77 14.68 -6.88
CA LYS A 11 -1.51 14.62 -8.16
C LYS A 11 -2.79 13.78 -8.04
N GLY A 12 -3.18 13.36 -6.83
CA GLY A 12 -4.42 12.65 -6.54
C GLY A 12 -4.27 11.16 -6.26
N VAL A 13 -5.39 10.42 -6.31
CA VAL A 13 -5.49 9.01 -5.90
C VAL A 13 -4.81 8.07 -6.90
N ILE A 14 -3.88 7.28 -6.40
CA ILE A 14 -3.17 6.25 -7.16
C ILE A 14 -3.92 4.92 -7.06
N PHE A 15 -4.33 4.52 -5.86
CA PHE A 15 -4.90 3.20 -5.64
C PHE A 15 -5.83 3.20 -4.41
N LEU A 16 -6.92 2.43 -4.51
CA LEU A 16 -7.90 2.26 -3.45
C LEU A 16 -8.25 0.76 -3.36
N ASP A 17 -8.07 0.17 -2.17
CA ASP A 17 -8.51 -1.19 -1.84
C ASP A 17 -9.56 -1.10 -0.73
N ILE A 18 -10.80 -1.42 -1.09
CA ILE A 18 -11.93 -1.43 -0.16
C ILE A 18 -12.08 -2.86 0.36
N LEU A 19 -11.93 -3.04 1.67
CA LEU A 19 -12.21 -4.33 2.29
C LEU A 19 -13.71 -4.59 2.36
N GLN A 20 -14.07 -5.85 2.19
CA GLN A 20 -15.41 -6.32 2.52
C GLN A 20 -15.67 -6.16 4.03
N LYS A 21 -16.92 -5.87 4.37
CA LYS A 21 -17.34 -5.69 5.76
C LYS A 21 -17.00 -6.95 6.57
N GLY A 22 -16.31 -6.76 7.69
CA GLY A 22 -15.90 -7.85 8.59
C GLY A 22 -14.54 -8.45 8.28
N GLN A 23 -13.86 -8.05 7.19
CA GLN A 23 -12.47 -8.45 6.95
C GLN A 23 -11.49 -7.55 7.69
N CYS A 24 -10.52 -8.16 8.36
CA CYS A 24 -9.38 -7.47 8.95
C CYS A 24 -8.20 -7.48 7.96
N ILE A 25 -7.47 -6.36 7.86
CA ILE A 25 -6.15 -6.38 7.21
C ILE A 25 -5.19 -7.10 8.14
N ASN A 26 -4.63 -8.21 7.66
CA ASN A 26 -3.45 -8.84 8.24
C ASN A 26 -2.22 -8.48 7.39
N ALA A 27 -1.03 -8.79 7.89
CA ALA A 27 0.22 -8.44 7.21
C ALA A 27 0.32 -9.03 5.79
N ALA A 28 -0.15 -10.27 5.58
CA ALA A 28 -0.11 -10.92 4.27
C ALA A 28 -1.02 -10.21 3.25
N LYS A 29 -2.23 -9.85 3.67
CA LYS A 29 -3.17 -9.08 2.85
C LYS A 29 -2.60 -7.71 2.53
N TYR A 30 -1.99 -7.04 3.52
CA TYR A 30 -1.34 -5.75 3.30
C TYR A 30 -0.21 -5.84 2.27
N CYS A 31 0.65 -6.86 2.35
CA CYS A 31 1.70 -7.07 1.34
C CYS A 31 1.11 -7.25 -0.08
N SER A 32 0.04 -8.04 -0.22
CA SER A 32 -0.67 -8.17 -1.51
C SER A 32 -1.30 -6.86 -1.99
N THR A 33 -1.76 -6.00 -1.07
CA THR A 33 -2.22 -4.65 -1.39
C THR A 33 -1.07 -3.76 -1.85
N LEU A 34 0.13 -3.88 -1.25
CA LEU A 34 1.32 -3.17 -1.67
C LEU A 34 1.83 -3.60 -3.06
N ASP A 35 1.73 -4.88 -3.42
CA ASP A 35 2.02 -5.35 -4.78
C ASP A 35 1.10 -4.68 -5.81
N ARG A 36 -0.21 -4.66 -5.53
CA ARG A 36 -1.20 -3.99 -6.40
C ARG A 36 -0.98 -2.48 -6.46
N LEU A 37 -0.55 -1.86 -5.36
CA LEU A 37 -0.17 -0.45 -5.33
C LEU A 37 1.06 -0.17 -6.20
N ARG A 38 2.08 -1.02 -6.17
CA ARG A 38 3.27 -0.90 -7.00
C ARG A 38 2.90 -0.93 -8.48
N ASP A 39 2.04 -1.87 -8.88
CA ASP A 39 1.52 -1.94 -10.26
C ASP A 39 0.71 -0.71 -10.65
N ALA A 40 -0.20 -0.26 -9.78
CA ALA A 40 -1.01 0.94 -10.02
C ALA A 40 -0.13 2.19 -10.17
N THR A 41 0.93 2.28 -9.36
CA THR A 41 1.90 3.38 -9.42
C THR A 41 2.68 3.34 -10.72
N HIS A 42 3.15 2.17 -11.16
CA HIS A 42 3.80 2.01 -12.47
C HIS A 42 2.91 2.51 -13.62
N ARG A 43 1.61 2.20 -13.59
CA ARG A 43 0.65 2.60 -14.64
C ARG A 43 0.27 4.08 -14.58
N LYS A 44 -0.06 4.61 -13.41
CA LYS A 44 -0.60 5.98 -13.24
C LYS A 44 0.46 7.06 -13.06
N ARG A 45 1.67 6.68 -12.65
CA ARG A 45 2.80 7.58 -12.37
C ARG A 45 4.09 7.04 -13.00
N PRO A 46 4.13 6.89 -14.34
CA PRO A 46 5.32 6.39 -15.03
C PRO A 46 6.54 7.26 -14.67
N GLY A 47 7.60 6.62 -14.17
CA GLY A 47 8.83 7.29 -13.73
C GLY A 47 8.92 7.60 -12.24
N LEU A 48 7.83 7.53 -11.47
CA LEU A 48 7.87 7.73 -10.02
C LEU A 48 8.72 6.66 -9.34
N LEU A 49 8.51 5.39 -9.71
CA LEU A 49 9.25 4.24 -9.19
C LEU A 49 10.69 4.13 -9.70
N ARG A 50 11.09 4.96 -10.67
CA ARG A 50 12.50 5.09 -11.07
C ARG A 50 13.27 6.01 -10.12
N ARG A 51 12.57 6.80 -9.31
CA ARG A 51 13.11 7.61 -8.22
C ARG A 51 12.88 6.86 -6.91
N ALA A 52 13.69 7.12 -5.89
CA ALA A 52 13.38 6.65 -4.54
C ALA A 52 12.02 7.20 -4.12
N VAL A 53 11.05 6.33 -3.86
CA VAL A 53 9.71 6.69 -3.38
C VAL A 53 9.66 6.53 -1.89
N VAL A 54 9.21 7.57 -1.18
CA VAL A 54 8.91 7.49 0.25
C VAL A 54 7.45 7.08 0.40
N LEU A 55 7.21 5.92 1.02
CA LEU A 55 5.87 5.50 1.42
C LEU A 55 5.61 5.98 2.85
N LEU A 56 4.61 6.85 3.02
CA LEU A 56 4.12 7.27 4.34
C LEU A 56 2.85 6.49 4.67
N HIS A 57 2.87 5.75 5.78
CA HIS A 57 1.72 5.03 6.30
C HIS A 57 1.72 5.06 7.84
N ASP A 58 0.58 4.74 8.46
CA ASP A 58 0.46 4.63 9.91
C ASP A 58 1.12 3.34 10.44
N ASN A 59 1.45 3.34 11.73
CA ASN A 59 2.17 2.23 12.38
C ASN A 59 1.25 1.10 12.85
N ALA A 60 0.12 0.85 12.16
CA ALA A 60 -0.78 -0.25 12.52
C ALA A 60 -0.03 -1.60 12.52
N THR A 61 -0.43 -2.53 13.38
CA THR A 61 0.24 -3.83 13.56
C THR A 61 0.52 -4.58 12.26
N PRO A 62 -0.40 -4.62 11.27
CA PRO A 62 -0.12 -5.25 9.98
C PRO A 62 0.97 -4.53 9.16
N HIS A 63 1.13 -3.22 9.33
CA HIS A 63 2.07 -2.40 8.56
C HIS A 63 3.49 -2.44 9.15
N SER A 64 3.61 -2.65 10.47
CA SER A 64 4.88 -2.81 11.19
C SER A 64 5.35 -4.26 11.32
N ALA A 65 4.53 -5.22 10.89
CA ALA A 65 4.89 -6.63 10.90
C ALA A 65 6.15 -6.92 10.08
N ASN A 66 6.96 -7.88 10.55
CA ASN A 66 8.20 -8.28 9.87
C ASN A 66 8.00 -8.62 8.39
N LEU A 67 6.88 -9.28 8.05
CA LEU A 67 6.54 -9.61 6.68
C LEU A 67 6.42 -8.36 5.79
N THR A 68 5.77 -7.31 6.28
CA THR A 68 5.63 -6.04 5.58
C THR A 68 6.95 -5.29 5.49
N GLN A 69 7.74 -5.30 6.57
CA GLN A 69 9.08 -4.69 6.57
C GLN A 69 10.02 -5.38 5.58
N GLN A 70 9.92 -6.70 5.43
CA GLN A 70 10.64 -7.44 4.39
C GLN A 70 10.15 -7.04 2.99
N TRP A 71 8.84 -6.93 2.78
CA TRP A 71 8.28 -6.49 1.50
C TRP A 71 8.80 -5.11 1.08
N LEU A 72 8.83 -4.14 2.00
CA LEU A 72 9.27 -2.77 1.73
C LEU A 72 10.76 -2.65 1.37
N LYS A 73 11.57 -3.64 1.73
CA LYS A 73 13.01 -3.68 1.45
C LYS A 73 13.38 -4.40 0.14
N ARG A 74 12.39 -4.93 -0.60
CA ARG A 74 12.60 -5.65 -1.88
C ARG A 74 12.74 -4.70 -3.06
#